data_AF-A0A5N7BJF7-F1
#
_entry.id   AF-A0A5N7BJF7-F1
#
_cell.length_a   1.000
_cell.length_b   1.000
_cell.length_c   1.000
_cell.angle_alpha   90.00
_cell.angle_beta   90.00
_cell.angle_gamma   90.00
#
_symmetry.space_group_name_H-M   'P 1'
#
loop_
_entity.id
_entity.type
_entity.pdbx_description
1 polymer ?
#
loop_
_entity_poly.entity_id
_entity_poly.type
_entity_poly.pdbx_seq_one_letter_code
_entity_poly.pdbx_strand_id
1 'polypeptide(L)'
;MQEPTYDPSRPMPAINIVYQYKLTHTPGKSIVGLRVDFPPNGSTPPHRHGGAAVAAYVVSGTLLNKMNDDPMKVIETGGSWYEAPGCHHRISDNASKTEPAVLIATMVLETEALERDGMNALIQIDEEYRK
;
A
#
# COMPACT_ATOMS: atom_id res chain seq x y z
N MET A 1 7.10 20.20 -7.66
CA MET A 1 5.96 20.27 -6.70
C MET A 1 6.52 20.13 -5.29
N GLN A 2 5.93 20.83 -4.32
CA GLN A 2 6.26 20.62 -2.91
C GLN A 2 5.73 19.26 -2.46
N GLU A 3 6.49 18.55 -1.61
CA GLU A 3 6.06 17.28 -1.02
C GLU A 3 4.88 17.55 -0.07
N PRO A 4 3.70 16.93 -0.27
CA PRO A 4 2.57 17.10 0.63
C PRO A 4 2.85 16.44 1.99
N THR A 5 2.42 17.08 3.07
CA THR A 5 2.34 16.44 4.38
C THR A 5 1.07 15.60 4.46
N TYR A 6 1.12 14.45 5.13
CA TYR A 6 -0.07 13.66 5.42
C TYR A 6 -1.11 14.49 6.19
N ASP A 7 -2.36 14.45 5.73
CA ASP A 7 -3.49 15.13 6.35
C ASP A 7 -4.49 14.08 6.87
N PRO A 8 -4.62 13.90 8.20
CA PRO A 8 -5.48 12.88 8.80
C PRO A 8 -6.98 13.18 8.65
N SER A 9 -7.37 14.32 8.09
CA SER A 9 -8.75 14.63 7.74
C SER A 9 -9.17 14.05 6.37
N ARG A 10 -8.20 13.65 5.54
CA ARG A 10 -8.48 13.01 4.25
C ARG A 10 -9.07 11.62 4.46
N PRO A 11 -9.99 11.19 3.58
CA PRO A 11 -10.65 9.91 3.74
C PRO A 11 -9.69 8.75 3.54
N MET A 12 -9.77 7.74 4.41
CA MET A 12 -9.00 6.50 4.28
C MET A 12 -9.57 5.65 3.14
N PRO A 13 -8.73 4.93 2.38
CA PRO A 13 -9.21 3.95 1.42
C PRO A 13 -9.84 2.74 2.13
N ALA A 14 -10.78 2.08 1.44
CA ALA A 14 -11.26 0.77 1.84
C ALA A 14 -10.26 -0.30 1.39
N ILE A 15 -10.03 -1.31 2.24
CA ILE A 15 -9.07 -2.39 1.97
C ILE A 15 -9.79 -3.73 2.04
N ASN A 16 -9.64 -4.54 1.00
CA ASN A 16 -10.21 -5.88 0.92
C ASN A 16 -9.14 -6.88 0.51
N ILE A 17 -9.08 -8.03 1.19
CA ILE A 17 -8.25 -9.15 0.74
C ILE A 17 -8.95 -9.79 -0.47
N VAL A 18 -8.26 -9.81 -1.62
CA VAL A 18 -8.77 -10.46 -2.85
C VAL A 18 -8.24 -11.87 -3.05
N TYR A 19 -7.07 -12.16 -2.49
CA TYR A 19 -6.52 -13.51 -2.43
C TYR A 19 -5.51 -13.64 -1.30
N GLN A 20 -5.36 -14.86 -0.79
CA GLN A 20 -4.37 -15.22 0.21
C GLN A 20 -4.02 -16.70 0.07
N TYR A 21 -2.75 -17.01 -0.20
CA TYR A 21 -2.28 -18.39 -0.38
C TYR A 21 -0.94 -18.62 0.29
N LYS A 22 -0.72 -19.82 0.82
CA LYS A 22 0.63 -20.30 1.15
C LYS A 22 1.36 -20.66 -0.14
N LEU A 23 2.60 -20.22 -0.30
CA LEU A 23 3.42 -20.52 -1.47
C LEU A 23 4.12 -21.87 -1.27
N THR A 24 3.55 -22.95 -1.80
CA THR A 24 4.04 -24.32 -1.56
C THR A 24 5.45 -24.59 -2.08
N HIS A 25 5.90 -23.87 -3.11
CA HIS A 25 7.26 -23.95 -3.66
C HIS A 25 8.23 -22.95 -3.02
N THR A 26 7.76 -22.11 -2.10
CA THR A 26 8.59 -21.18 -1.32
C THR A 26 8.24 -21.35 0.17
N PRO A 27 8.75 -22.39 0.84
CA PRO A 27 8.37 -22.73 2.22
C PRO A 27 8.50 -21.55 3.19
N GLY A 28 7.51 -21.40 4.06
CA GLY A 28 7.46 -20.30 5.04
C GLY A 28 6.93 -18.98 4.48
N LYS A 29 6.61 -18.88 3.18
CA LYS A 29 6.05 -17.66 2.57
C LYS A 29 4.57 -17.80 2.23
N SER A 30 3.87 -16.69 2.39
CA SER A 30 2.50 -16.49 1.90
C SER A 30 2.48 -15.35 0.89
N ILE A 31 1.52 -15.42 -0.03
CA ILE A 31 1.14 -14.31 -0.90
C ILE A 31 -0.23 -13.78 -0.47
N VAL A 32 -0.37 -12.45 -0.39
CA VAL A 32 -1.62 -11.76 -0.10
C VAL A 32 -1.85 -10.68 -1.15
N GLY A 33 -3.07 -10.59 -1.67
CA GLY A 33 -3.50 -9.52 -2.56
C GLY A 33 -4.49 -8.62 -1.83
N LEU A 34 -4.17 -7.34 -1.74
CA LEU A 34 -5.08 -6.32 -1.22
C LEU A 34 -5.63 -5.50 -2.39
N ARG A 35 -6.96 -5.44 -2.50
CA ARG A 35 -7.62 -4.37 -3.25
C ARG A 35 -7.75 -3.16 -2.34
N VAL A 36 -7.26 -2.02 -2.81
CA VAL A 36 -7.32 -0.76 -2.08
C VAL A 36 -8.12 0.24 -2.92
N ASP A 37 -9.31 0.59 -2.43
CA ASP A 37 -10.24 1.50 -3.08
C ASP A 37 -10.12 2.88 -2.43
N PHE A 38 -9.47 3.81 -3.14
CA PHE A 38 -9.33 5.19 -2.71
C PHE A 38 -10.56 6.01 -3.10
N PRO A 39 -11.27 6.62 -2.14
CA PRO A 39 -12.25 7.66 -2.47
C PRO A 39 -11.55 8.89 -3.07
N PRO A 40 -12.30 9.81 -3.70
CA PRO A 40 -11.77 11.11 -4.10
C PRO A 40 -11.02 11.80 -2.95
N ASN A 41 -9.84 12.34 -3.24
CA ASN A 41 -8.93 12.96 -2.28
C ASN A 41 -8.45 12.03 -1.14
N GLY A 42 -8.63 10.71 -1.26
CA GLY A 42 -8.21 9.75 -0.25
C GLY A 42 -6.70 9.67 -0.06
N SER A 43 -6.27 9.22 1.11
CA SER A 43 -4.85 9.10 1.49
C SER A 43 -4.65 8.04 2.57
N THR A 44 -3.49 7.40 2.60
CA THR A 44 -3.04 6.61 3.75
C THR A 44 -1.88 7.31 4.47
N PRO A 45 -1.77 7.15 5.79
CA PRO A 45 -0.61 7.65 6.52
C PRO A 45 0.67 6.97 6.06
N PRO A 46 1.84 7.61 6.26
CA PRO A 46 3.14 6.96 6.09
C PRO A 46 3.20 5.63 6.85
N HIS A 47 3.66 4.58 6.15
CA HIS A 47 3.63 3.23 6.69
C HIS A 47 4.68 2.31 6.04
N ARG A 48 4.83 1.12 6.64
CA ARG A 48 5.65 0.02 6.13
C ARG A 48 4.82 -1.25 6.02
N HIS A 49 5.38 -2.26 5.35
CA HIS A 49 4.71 -3.54 5.09
C HIS A 49 5.35 -4.73 5.81
N GLY A 50 5.81 -4.56 7.06
CA GLY A 50 6.22 -5.69 7.92
C GLY A 50 7.30 -6.62 7.36
N GLY A 51 8.17 -6.11 6.47
CA GLY A 51 9.19 -6.90 5.78
C GLY A 51 8.68 -7.63 4.52
N ALA A 52 7.44 -7.42 4.11
CA ALA A 52 6.91 -7.92 2.85
C ALA A 52 7.57 -7.24 1.64
N ALA A 53 7.72 -7.99 0.55
CA ALA A 53 7.93 -7.43 -0.77
C ALA A 53 6.56 -7.12 -1.38
N VAL A 54 6.36 -5.91 -1.92
CA VAL A 54 5.08 -5.48 -2.50
C VAL A 54 5.26 -5.13 -3.98
N ALA A 55 4.38 -5.68 -4.81
CA ALA A 55 4.18 -5.23 -6.19
C ALA A 55 2.76 -4.66 -6.28
N ALA A 56 2.64 -3.37 -6.59
CA ALA A 56 1.37 -2.69 -6.69
C ALA A 56 1.05 -2.34 -8.15
N TYR A 57 -0.23 -2.46 -8.52
CA TYR A 57 -0.73 -2.20 -9.87
C TYR A 57 -1.99 -1.34 -9.81
N VAL A 58 -2.04 -0.26 -10.59
CA VAL A 58 -3.18 0.65 -10.65
C VAL A 58 -4.23 0.09 -11.61
N VAL A 59 -5.37 -0.30 -11.05
CA VAL A 59 -6.51 -0.83 -11.80
C VAL A 59 -7.31 0.29 -12.46
N SER A 60 -7.51 1.41 -11.75
CA SER A 60 -8.19 2.59 -12.27
C SER A 60 -7.79 3.85 -11.51
N GLY A 61 -8.00 5.03 -12.12
CA GLY A 61 -7.69 6.32 -11.53
C GLY A 61 -6.20 6.67 -11.59
N THR A 62 -5.74 7.48 -10.63
CA THR A 62 -4.38 8.01 -10.58
C THR A 62 -3.92 8.18 -9.15
N LEU A 63 -2.73 7.70 -8.84
CA LEU A 63 -2.16 7.70 -7.50
C LEU A 63 -0.83 8.46 -7.46
N LEU A 64 -0.66 9.29 -6.45
CA LEU A 64 0.61 9.92 -6.13
C LEU A 64 1.33 9.08 -5.08
N ASN A 65 2.53 8.63 -5.42
CA ASN A 65 3.33 7.74 -4.60
C ASN A 65 4.72 8.33 -4.29
N LYS A 66 5.24 8.03 -3.10
CA LYS A 66 6.64 8.28 -2.73
C LYS A 66 7.12 7.17 -1.81
N MET A 67 8.23 6.56 -2.19
CA MET A 67 8.88 5.47 -1.46
C MET A 67 10.22 5.98 -0.96
N ASN A 68 10.50 5.83 0.33
CA ASN A 68 11.75 6.29 0.95
C ASN A 68 12.05 7.76 0.55
N ASP A 69 13.28 8.05 0.14
CA ASP A 69 13.67 9.38 -0.35
C ASP A 69 13.58 9.51 -1.88
N ASP A 70 12.98 8.55 -2.57
CA ASP A 70 12.83 8.60 -4.03
C ASP A 70 11.95 9.80 -4.45
N PRO A 71 12.07 10.25 -5.71
CA PRO A 71 11.18 11.26 -6.25
C PRO A 71 9.71 10.82 -6.18
N MET A 72 8.81 11.78 -5.93
CA MET A 72 7.38 11.56 -6.05
C MET A 72 7.01 11.15 -7.47
N LYS A 73 6.11 10.17 -7.60
CA LYS A 73 5.63 9.66 -8.89
C LYS A 73 4.12 9.67 -8.92
N VAL A 74 3.56 10.28 -9.95
CA VAL A 74 2.15 10.11 -10.30
C VAL A 74 2.06 8.88 -11.20
N ILE A 75 1.24 7.91 -10.80
CA ILE A 75 1.09 6.62 -11.47
C ILE A 75 -0.37 6.50 -11.89
N GLU A 76 -0.58 6.42 -13.19
CA GLU A 76 -1.90 6.31 -13.81
C GLU A 76 -2.32 4.83 -13.96
N THR A 77 -3.55 4.64 -14.41
CA THR A 77 -4.12 3.32 -14.73
C THR A 77 -3.19 2.50 -15.62
N GLY A 78 -2.97 1.23 -15.28
CA GLY A 78 -2.02 0.36 -15.97
C GLY A 78 -0.56 0.49 -15.49
N GLY A 79 -0.26 1.51 -14.68
CA GLY A 79 1.03 1.68 -14.04
C GLY A 79 1.23 0.74 -12.84
N SER A 80 2.48 0.57 -12.43
CA SER A 80 2.87 -0.25 -11.29
C SER A 80 4.11 0.29 -10.59
N TRP A 81 4.35 -0.18 -9.36
CA TRP A 81 5.59 0.03 -8.64
C TRP A 81 5.94 -1.17 -7.76
N TYR A 82 7.18 -1.16 -7.27
CA TYR A 82 7.70 -2.17 -6.35
C TYR A 82 8.16 -1.51 -5.05
N GLU A 83 7.89 -2.16 -3.94
CA GLU A 83 8.39 -1.81 -2.62
C GLU A 83 9.16 -3.00 -2.06
N ALA A 84 10.47 -2.81 -1.88
CA ALA A 84 11.33 -3.83 -1.30
C ALA A 84 10.97 -4.06 0.19
N PRO A 85 11.29 -5.24 0.76
CA PRO A 85 11.22 -5.44 2.21
C PRO A 85 11.86 -4.30 3.01
N GLY A 86 11.08 -3.71 3.92
CA GLY A 86 11.51 -2.57 4.73
C GLY A 86 11.34 -1.19 4.08
N CYS A 87 10.87 -1.12 2.84
CA CYS A 87 10.51 0.12 2.16
C CYS A 87 9.50 0.92 2.99
N HIS A 88 9.72 2.24 3.03
CA HIS A 88 8.85 3.20 3.68
C HIS A 88 7.95 3.87 2.63
N HIS A 89 6.66 3.54 2.63
CA HIS A 89 5.67 4.18 1.76
C HIS A 89 5.25 5.50 2.41
N ARG A 90 5.87 6.60 1.99
CA ARG A 90 5.71 7.93 2.60
C ARG A 90 4.52 8.70 2.08
N ILE A 91 4.20 8.53 0.80
CA ILE A 91 3.02 9.16 0.18
C ILE A 91 2.28 8.09 -0.58
N SER A 92 0.97 8.01 -0.31
CA SER A 92 0.03 7.07 -0.90
C SER A 92 -1.32 7.78 -0.98
N ASP A 93 -1.46 8.54 -2.06
CA ASP A 93 -2.53 9.51 -2.23
C ASP A 93 -3.33 9.22 -3.50
N ASN A 94 -4.65 9.40 -3.44
CA ASN A 94 -5.42 9.67 -4.64
C ASN A 94 -5.03 11.04 -5.19
N ALA A 95 -4.48 11.06 -6.40
CA ALA A 95 -4.06 12.30 -7.06
C ALA A 95 -5.26 13.15 -7.51
N SER A 96 -6.47 12.55 -7.60
CA SER A 96 -7.71 13.23 -7.95
C SER A 96 -8.50 13.66 -6.71
N LYS A 97 -9.06 14.87 -6.77
CA LYS A 97 -9.97 15.40 -5.74
C LYS A 97 -11.43 15.03 -6.01
N THR A 98 -11.76 14.53 -7.20
CA THR A 98 -13.14 14.31 -7.64
C THR A 98 -13.40 12.87 -8.06
N GLU A 99 -12.39 12.14 -8.52
CA GLU A 99 -12.52 10.78 -9.02
C GLU A 99 -11.89 9.76 -8.05
N PRO A 100 -12.46 8.55 -7.91
CA PRO A 100 -11.85 7.47 -7.15
C PRO A 100 -10.65 6.85 -7.88
N ALA A 101 -9.83 6.10 -7.14
CA ALA A 101 -8.73 5.30 -7.69
C ALA A 101 -8.71 3.90 -7.05
N VAL A 102 -8.23 2.91 -7.77
CA VAL A 102 -8.15 1.52 -7.28
C VAL A 102 -6.79 0.94 -7.65
N LEU A 103 -6.16 0.27 -6.69
CA LEU A 103 -4.97 -0.56 -6.91
C LEU A 103 -5.17 -1.97 -6.39
N ILE A 104 -4.36 -2.90 -6.89
CA ILE A 104 -4.06 -4.17 -6.22
C ILE A 104 -2.62 -4.11 -5.71
N ALA A 105 -2.42 -4.33 -4.41
CA ALA A 105 -1.11 -4.51 -3.79
C ALA A 105 -0.90 -6.01 -3.53
N THR A 106 0.02 -6.62 -4.26
CA THR A 106 0.43 -8.01 -4.09
C THR A 106 1.64 -8.07 -3.18
N MET A 107 1.53 -8.81 -2.09
CA MET A 107 2.52 -8.86 -1.02
C MET A 107 3.00 -10.29 -0.85
N VAL A 108 4.32 -10.46 -0.70
CA VAL A 108 4.92 -11.73 -0.28
C VAL A 108 5.62 -11.52 1.06
N LEU A 109 5.23 -12.29 2.06
CA LEU A 109 5.68 -12.16 3.44
C LEU A 109 5.80 -13.51 4.15
N GLU A 110 6.38 -13.51 5.35
CA GLU A 110 6.43 -14.70 6.20
C GLU A 110 5.03 -15.18 6.57
N THR A 111 4.75 -16.46 6.34
CA THR A 111 3.49 -17.11 6.73
C THR A 111 3.27 -16.99 8.23
N GLU A 112 4.31 -17.17 9.04
CA GLU A 112 4.20 -17.07 10.50
C GLU A 112 3.79 -15.67 10.96
N ALA A 113 4.36 -14.62 10.36
CA ALA A 113 3.99 -13.24 10.68
C ALA A 113 2.54 -12.95 10.28
N LEU A 114 2.11 -13.40 9.09
CA LEU A 114 0.73 -13.25 8.64
C LEU A 114 -0.26 -13.98 9.55
N GLU A 115 0.05 -15.21 9.96
CA GLU A 115 -0.83 -16.01 10.84
C GLU A 115 -0.91 -15.43 12.24
N ARG A 116 0.19 -14.90 12.77
CA ARG A 116 0.25 -14.31 14.11
C ARG A 116 -0.40 -12.93 14.17
N ASP A 117 -0.09 -12.04 13.23
CA ASP A 117 -0.42 -10.62 13.33
C ASP A 117 -1.53 -10.17 12.37
N GLY A 118 -1.94 -11.03 11.42
CA GLY A 118 -3.01 -10.74 10.47
C GLY A 118 -2.74 -9.47 9.65
N MET A 119 -3.71 -8.56 9.60
CA MET A 119 -3.57 -7.27 8.90
C MET A 119 -2.42 -6.41 9.41
N ASN A 120 -2.01 -6.55 10.68
CA ASN A 120 -0.90 -5.79 11.24
C ASN A 120 0.47 -6.26 10.71
N ALA A 121 0.55 -7.46 10.13
CA ALA A 121 1.74 -7.88 9.38
C ALA A 121 1.82 -7.20 8.00
N LEU A 122 0.67 -6.80 7.45
CA LEU A 122 0.58 -6.24 6.10
C LEU A 122 0.78 -4.73 6.10
N ILE A 123 0.25 -4.01 7.09
CA ILE A 123 0.31 -2.55 7.14
C ILE A 123 0.72 -2.11 8.55
N GLN A 124 1.84 -1.42 8.63
CA GLN A 124 2.42 -0.89 9.86
C GLN A 124 2.53 0.62 9.73
N ILE A 125 1.49 1.30 10.19
CA ILE A 125 1.44 2.77 10.23
C ILE A 125 2.55 3.28 11.14
N ASP A 126 3.23 4.36 10.74
CA ASP A 126 4.25 4.98 11.57
C ASP A 126 3.65 5.48 12.89
N GLU A 127 4.42 5.38 13.98
CA GLU A 127 3.94 5.59 15.34
C GLU A 127 3.27 6.96 15.54
N GLU A 128 3.82 8.01 14.91
CA GLU A 128 3.29 9.37 14.97
C GLU A 128 1.90 9.55 14.32
N TYR A 129 1.44 8.61 13.50
CA TYR A 129 0.12 8.63 12.85
C TYR A 129 -0.83 7.55 13.39
N ARG A 130 -0.41 6.75 14.37
CA ARG A 130 -1.31 5.81 15.06
C ARG A 130 -2.25 6.62 15.95
N LYS A 131 -3.55 6.50 15.70
CA LYS A 131 -4.59 7.04 16.58
C LYS A 131 -4.89 6.09 17.72
#